data_AF-A0A7S1YEJ0-F1
#
_entry.id   AF-A0A7S1YEJ0-F1
#
_cell.length_a   1.000
_cell.length_b   1.000
_cell.length_c   1.000
_cell.angle_alpha   90.00
_cell.angle_beta   90.00
_cell.angle_gamma   90.00
#
_symmetry.space_group_name_H-M   'P 1'
#
loop_
_entity.id
_entity.type
_entity.pdbx_description
1 polymer ?
#
loop_
_entity_poly.entity_id
_entity_poly.type
_entity_poly.pdbx_seq_one_letter_code
_entity_poly.pdbx_strand_id
1 'polypeptide(L)'
;AMRVVTASSQLRSYVFGIEPIQSFYAAKGIAGNIIPAIATTNAIIAGLQVCQVFQILKSQLDDKPDELQTTYCRYMDCLRLPMGRPNYYLSSSVLDPPNPKCYVCRKAAINVALDTTQWTLQLLVEKILQKELGFEEPTLEIEGNLIYEIGEGADTASYEVNLPKTLTKLPAGGLSHGGILRVEDFSQDLEVEVVITHQDGDWDESQDELEKQFAIGGEKPVVAAAAAAAAKPEASASQEDDDDDIELIEPEPEGKRKASDMNGHDPDDAKKPAAKKRKIDLSDKDVIELD
;
A
#
# COMPACT_ATOMS: atom_id res chain seq x y z
N ALA A 1 -3.91 -26.44 15.00
CA ALA A 1 -3.00 -26.03 13.91
C ALA A 1 -2.09 -24.86 14.33
N MET A 2 -2.61 -23.65 14.55
CA MET A 2 -1.77 -22.44 14.77
C MET A 2 -0.77 -22.51 15.93
N ARG A 3 -1.10 -23.20 17.03
CA ARG A 3 -0.16 -23.39 18.16
C ARG A 3 1.09 -24.19 17.75
N VAL A 4 0.96 -25.15 16.84
CA VAL A 4 2.08 -25.94 16.31
C VAL A 4 2.95 -25.06 15.42
N VAL A 5 2.34 -24.32 14.49
CA VAL A 5 3.04 -23.35 13.63
C VAL A 5 3.84 -22.35 14.45
N THR A 6 3.22 -21.79 15.49
CA THR A 6 3.86 -20.85 16.41
C THR A 6 5.04 -21.49 17.13
N ALA A 7 4.83 -22.64 17.80
CA ALA A 7 5.89 -23.31 18.55
C ALA A 7 7.09 -23.71 17.66
N SER A 8 6.82 -24.27 16.47
CA SER A 8 7.87 -24.64 15.51
C SER A 8 8.64 -23.42 14.98
N SER A 9 7.94 -22.32 14.68
CA SER A 9 8.56 -21.06 14.24
C SER A 9 9.43 -20.43 15.33
N GLN A 10 8.97 -20.44 16.58
CA GLN A 10 9.73 -19.93 17.73
C GLN A 10 11.00 -20.74 17.98
N LEU A 11 10.91 -22.07 17.98
CA LEU A 11 12.08 -22.96 18.11
C LEU A 11 13.11 -22.69 17.00
N ARG A 12 12.64 -22.52 15.76
CA ARG A 12 13.52 -22.18 14.65
C ARG A 12 14.18 -20.81 14.85
N SER A 13 13.41 -19.79 15.24
CA SER A 13 13.93 -18.44 15.50
C SER A 13 15.02 -18.47 16.57
N TYR A 14 14.82 -19.22 17.65
CA TYR A 14 15.82 -19.45 18.70
C TYR A 14 17.11 -20.08 18.14
N VAL A 15 17.00 -21.12 17.29
CA VAL A 15 18.18 -21.76 16.67
C VAL A 15 18.98 -20.80 15.80
N PHE A 16 18.32 -19.86 15.13
CA PHE A 16 18.98 -18.85 14.29
C PHE A 16 19.35 -17.56 15.03
N GLY A 17 19.11 -17.48 16.35
CA GLY A 17 19.38 -16.28 17.14
C GLY A 17 18.55 -15.06 16.72
N ILE A 18 17.33 -15.29 16.21
CA ILE A 18 16.41 -14.22 15.80
C ILE A 18 15.61 -13.76 17.01
N GLU A 19 15.87 -12.54 17.45
CA GLU A 19 15.16 -11.86 18.55
C GLU A 19 14.44 -10.59 18.04
N PRO A 20 13.29 -10.21 18.64
CA PRO A 20 12.58 -10.90 19.72
C PRO A 20 11.73 -12.08 19.23
N ILE A 21 11.49 -13.06 20.12
CA ILE A 21 10.59 -14.18 19.85
C ILE A 21 9.16 -13.66 19.68
N GLN A 22 8.54 -13.99 18.55
CA GLN A 22 7.21 -13.53 18.19
C GLN A 22 6.11 -14.11 19.09
N SER A 23 5.10 -13.30 19.39
CA SER A 23 3.91 -13.73 20.13
C SER A 23 3.01 -14.63 19.28
N PHE A 24 2.10 -15.38 19.93
CA PHE A 24 1.11 -16.19 19.21
C PHE A 24 0.25 -15.36 18.25
N TYR A 25 -0.11 -14.13 18.64
CA TYR A 25 -0.94 -13.25 17.82
C TYR A 25 -0.16 -12.70 16.62
N ALA A 26 1.08 -12.27 16.82
CA ALA A 26 1.95 -11.83 15.73
C ALA A 26 2.21 -12.95 14.72
N ALA A 27 2.54 -14.15 15.20
CA ALA A 27 2.71 -15.34 14.35
C ALA A 27 1.43 -15.69 13.58
N LYS A 28 0.26 -15.53 14.20
CA LYS A 28 -1.03 -15.72 13.53
C LYS A 28 -1.25 -14.71 12.40
N GLY A 29 -0.93 -13.43 12.64
CA GLY A 29 -1.03 -12.38 11.63
C GLY A 29 -0.12 -12.66 10.42
N ILE A 30 1.15 -13.00 10.67
CA ILE A 30 2.11 -13.32 9.61
C ILE A 30 1.64 -14.54 8.82
N ALA A 31 1.27 -15.63 9.52
CA ALA A 31 0.88 -16.88 8.87
C ALA A 31 -0.42 -16.74 8.05
N GLY A 32 -1.37 -15.93 8.50
CA GLY A 32 -2.61 -15.65 7.78
C GLY A 32 -2.42 -14.88 6.48
N ASN A 33 -1.33 -14.10 6.38
CA ASN A 33 -1.01 -13.25 5.23
C ASN A 33 -0.01 -13.89 4.26
N ILE A 34 0.33 -15.18 4.41
CA ILE A 34 1.24 -15.88 3.50
C ILE A 34 0.55 -16.08 2.13
N ILE A 35 1.13 -15.48 1.09
CA ILE A 35 0.73 -15.71 -0.29
C ILE A 35 1.58 -16.84 -0.88
N PRO A 36 0.97 -17.91 -1.44
CA PRO A 36 1.73 -18.98 -2.10
C PRO A 36 2.52 -18.45 -3.30
N ALA A 37 3.80 -18.80 -3.37
CA ALA A 37 4.66 -18.46 -4.49
C ALA A 37 4.61 -19.53 -5.58
N ILE A 38 4.58 -19.12 -6.86
CA ILE A 38 4.65 -20.01 -8.02
C ILE A 38 5.83 -19.59 -8.89
N ALA A 39 6.74 -20.53 -9.17
CA ALA A 39 7.98 -20.24 -9.89
C ALA A 39 7.75 -19.62 -11.29
N THR A 40 6.71 -20.06 -12.00
CA THR A 40 6.37 -19.55 -13.33
C THR A 40 5.91 -18.09 -13.31
N THR A 41 5.20 -17.65 -12.27
CA THR A 41 4.80 -16.25 -12.12
C THR A 41 6.03 -15.35 -11.98
N ASN A 42 7.01 -15.75 -11.16
CA ASN A 42 8.26 -15.00 -11.03
C ASN A 42 9.03 -14.94 -12.36
N ALA A 43 9.06 -16.03 -13.13
CA ALA A 43 9.69 -16.05 -14.45
C ALA A 43 9.02 -15.10 -15.46
N ILE A 44 7.69 -15.07 -15.49
CA ILE A 44 6.92 -14.15 -16.35
C ILE A 44 7.19 -12.70 -15.94
N ILE A 45 7.07 -12.37 -14.66
CA ILE A 45 7.29 -10.99 -14.17
C ILE A 45 8.72 -10.54 -14.41
N ALA A 46 9.73 -11.40 -14.17
CA ALA A 46 11.12 -11.07 -14.45
C ALA A 46 11.37 -10.76 -15.93
N GLY A 47 10.77 -11.54 -16.85
CA GLY A 47 10.82 -11.25 -18.28
C GLY A 47 10.18 -9.91 -18.63
N LEU A 48 9.04 -9.58 -18.01
CA LEU A 48 8.38 -8.29 -18.21
C LEU A 48 9.20 -7.11 -17.66
N GLN A 49 9.88 -7.26 -16.52
CA GLN A 49 10.78 -6.25 -15.97
C GLN A 49 11.91 -5.92 -16.94
N VAL A 50 12.57 -6.93 -17.51
CA VAL A 50 13.63 -6.73 -18.51
C VAL A 50 13.09 -6.02 -19.77
N CYS A 51 11.90 -6.39 -20.24
CA CYS A 51 11.24 -5.71 -21.36
C CYS A 51 11.00 -4.22 -21.06
N GLN A 52 10.58 -3.85 -19.84
CA GLN A 52 10.40 -2.45 -19.44
C GLN A 52 11.73 -1.70 -19.36
N VAL A 53 12.80 -2.34 -18.87
CA VAL A 53 14.15 -1.74 -18.86
C VAL A 53 14.61 -1.37 -20.26
N PHE A 54 14.39 -2.22 -21.27
CA PHE A 54 14.73 -1.88 -22.65
C PHE A 54 13.97 -0.66 -23.17
N GLN A 55 12.72 -0.46 -22.76
CA GLN A 55 11.95 0.73 -23.13
C GLN A 55 12.51 2.00 -22.46
N ILE A 56 12.89 1.92 -21.18
CA ILE A 56 13.54 3.02 -20.46
C ILE A 56 14.84 3.40 -21.16
N LEU A 57 15.71 2.43 -21.44
CA LEU A 57 17.00 2.67 -22.10
C LEU A 57 16.82 3.29 -23.49
N LYS A 58 15.83 2.82 -24.25
CA LYS A 58 15.52 3.39 -25.56
C LYS A 58 15.12 4.87 -25.47
N SER A 59 14.27 5.23 -24.50
CA SER A 59 13.87 6.64 -24.32
C SER A 59 15.04 7.56 -23.97
N GLN A 60 16.04 7.06 -23.23
CA GLN A 60 17.25 7.79 -22.88
C GLN A 60 18.14 7.99 -24.10
N LEU A 61 18.25 6.98 -24.98
CA LEU A 61 19.00 7.09 -26.23
C LEU A 61 18.33 8.01 -27.25
N ASP A 62 16.99 8.05 -27.25
CA ASP A 62 16.19 8.92 -28.10
C ASP A 62 16.15 10.38 -27.58
N ASP A 63 16.78 10.68 -26.44
CA ASP A 63 16.85 11.99 -25.75
C ASP A 63 15.45 12.62 -25.50
N LYS A 64 14.48 11.77 -25.17
CA LYS A 64 13.07 12.12 -24.94
C LYS A 64 12.62 11.76 -23.52
N PRO A 65 13.15 12.40 -22.47
CA PRO A 65 12.84 12.08 -21.08
C PRO A 65 11.36 12.33 -20.73
N ASP A 66 10.72 13.34 -21.33
CA ASP A 66 9.33 13.70 -21.04
C ASP A 66 8.30 12.72 -21.61
N GLU A 67 8.67 11.92 -22.63
CA GLU A 67 7.80 10.87 -23.21
C GLU A 67 7.90 9.53 -22.45
N LEU A 68 8.86 9.39 -21.52
CA LEU A 68 9.16 8.16 -20.79
C LEU A 68 7.94 7.60 -20.06
N GLN A 69 7.22 8.45 -19.31
CA GLN A 69 6.10 8.03 -18.46
C GLN A 69 4.83 7.70 -19.23
N THR A 70 4.63 8.28 -20.41
CA THR A 70 3.38 8.15 -21.17
C THR A 70 3.46 7.14 -22.30
N THR A 71 4.66 6.94 -22.87
CA THR A 71 4.84 6.14 -24.09
C THR A 71 5.69 4.89 -23.88
N TYR A 72 6.75 4.97 -23.07
CA TYR A 72 7.75 3.90 -22.96
C TYR A 72 7.52 2.98 -21.75
N CYS A 73 7.06 3.52 -20.62
CA CYS A 73 6.82 2.73 -19.41
C CYS A 73 5.34 2.56 -19.11
N ARG A 74 4.97 1.34 -18.69
CA ARG A 74 3.60 0.99 -18.33
C ARG A 74 3.59 0.05 -17.14
N TYR A 75 2.55 0.13 -16.32
CA TYR A 75 2.24 -0.96 -15.40
C TYR A 75 1.90 -2.21 -16.21
N MET A 76 2.36 -3.35 -15.72
CA MET A 76 2.16 -4.65 -16.34
C MET A 76 1.61 -5.61 -15.29
N ASP A 77 0.38 -6.06 -15.49
CA ASP A 77 -0.26 -6.99 -14.55
C ASP A 77 -0.34 -8.39 -15.15
N CYS A 78 0.03 -9.39 -14.36
CA CYS A 78 -0.18 -10.79 -14.68
C CYS A 78 -1.42 -11.29 -13.95
N LEU A 79 -2.54 -11.35 -14.66
CA LEU A 79 -3.84 -11.69 -14.12
C LEU A 79 -4.01 -13.21 -14.04
N ARG A 80 -4.56 -13.70 -12.93
CA ARG A 80 -4.96 -15.12 -12.79
C ARG A 80 -6.17 -15.46 -13.66
N LEU A 81 -7.11 -14.52 -13.77
CA LEU A 81 -8.32 -14.62 -14.57
C LEU A 81 -8.46 -13.37 -15.44
N PRO A 82 -8.95 -13.50 -16.68
CA PRO A 82 -9.12 -12.35 -17.56
C PRO A 82 -10.20 -11.40 -17.01
N MET A 83 -9.84 -10.14 -16.78
CA MET A 83 -10.80 -9.09 -16.40
C MET A 83 -11.28 -8.35 -17.66
N GLY A 84 -12.59 -8.39 -17.90
CA GLY A 84 -13.29 -7.61 -18.94
C GLY A 84 -13.06 -8.05 -20.40
N ARG A 85 -11.88 -8.59 -20.75
CA ARG A 85 -11.58 -9.11 -22.10
C ARG A 85 -11.21 -10.58 -22.05
N PRO A 86 -11.96 -11.49 -22.70
CA PRO A 86 -11.64 -12.90 -22.68
C PRO A 86 -10.25 -13.15 -23.28
N ASN A 87 -9.50 -14.07 -22.67
CA ASN A 87 -8.15 -14.48 -23.07
C ASN A 87 -7.03 -13.43 -22.93
N TYR A 88 -7.25 -12.33 -22.19
CA TYR A 88 -6.18 -11.40 -21.79
C TYR A 88 -5.74 -11.66 -20.35
N TYR A 89 -4.58 -12.30 -20.19
CA TYR A 89 -3.95 -12.57 -18.89
C TYR A 89 -2.82 -11.61 -18.56
N LEU A 90 -2.37 -10.82 -19.54
CA LEU A 90 -1.44 -9.72 -19.36
C LEU A 90 -2.16 -8.42 -19.71
N SER A 91 -2.29 -7.52 -18.74
CA SER A 91 -2.80 -6.16 -18.96
C SER A 91 -1.69 -5.14 -18.83
N SER A 92 -1.89 -4.01 -19.50
CA SER A 92 -0.97 -2.88 -19.44
C SER A 92 -1.73 -1.58 -19.28
N SER A 93 -1.31 -0.76 -18.33
CA SER A 93 -1.88 0.56 -18.03
C SER A 93 -0.79 1.63 -17.98
N VAL A 94 -1.17 2.88 -18.23
CA VAL A 94 -0.25 4.01 -18.15
C VAL A 94 0.15 4.25 -16.69
N LEU A 95 1.33 4.82 -16.48
CA LEU A 95 1.76 5.21 -15.14
C LEU A 95 0.90 6.38 -14.64
N ASP A 96 0.58 6.35 -13.35
CA ASP A 96 -0.07 7.48 -12.71
C ASP A 96 0.95 8.62 -12.47
N PRO A 97 0.54 9.89 -12.57
CA PRO A 97 1.40 11.00 -12.21
C PRO A 97 1.74 10.96 -10.72
N PRO A 98 2.88 11.53 -10.28
CA PRO A 98 3.23 11.57 -8.86
C PRO A 98 2.15 12.24 -8.02
N ASN A 99 1.73 11.59 -6.94
CA ASN A 99 0.70 12.11 -6.04
C ASN A 99 1.14 13.44 -5.38
N PRO A 100 0.41 14.55 -5.55
CA PRO A 100 0.78 15.85 -4.97
C PRO A 100 0.75 15.87 -3.45
N LYS A 101 0.08 14.91 -2.79
CA LYS A 101 -0.02 14.80 -1.33
C LYS A 101 1.02 13.85 -0.73
N CYS A 102 1.94 13.30 -1.52
CA CYS A 102 2.94 12.35 -1.02
C CYS A 102 4.06 13.09 -0.28
N TYR A 103 4.29 12.75 0.99
CA TYR A 103 5.37 13.33 1.79
C TYR A 103 6.77 12.90 1.33
N VAL A 104 6.89 11.72 0.73
CA VAL A 104 8.17 11.17 0.25
C VAL A 104 8.63 11.87 -1.03
N CYS A 105 7.87 11.76 -2.13
CA CYS A 105 8.34 12.24 -3.43
C CYS A 105 8.02 13.71 -3.74
N ARG A 106 7.17 14.37 -2.94
CA ARG A 106 6.75 15.77 -3.16
C ARG A 106 6.97 16.68 -1.95
N LYS A 107 7.62 16.20 -0.88
CA LYS A 107 7.84 16.95 0.37
C LYS A 107 6.54 17.57 0.93
N ALA A 108 5.40 16.90 0.74
CA ALA A 108 4.14 17.34 1.29
C ALA A 108 4.18 17.23 2.82
N ALA A 109 3.68 18.26 3.52
CA ALA A 109 3.60 18.21 4.97
C ALA A 109 2.60 17.14 5.45
N ILE A 110 2.96 16.44 6.52
CA ILE A 110 2.11 15.44 7.18
C ILE A 110 1.39 16.12 8.33
N ASN A 111 0.09 15.87 8.49
CA ASN A 111 -0.62 16.28 9.70
C ASN A 111 -0.75 15.09 10.64
N VAL A 112 -0.34 15.28 11.89
CA VAL A 112 -0.44 14.29 12.95
C VAL A 112 -1.31 14.89 14.06
N ALA A 113 -2.46 14.28 14.32
CA ALA A 113 -3.31 14.62 15.45
C ALA A 113 -2.96 13.73 16.64
N LEU A 114 -2.73 14.33 17.81
CA LEU A 114 -2.43 13.63 19.07
C LEU A 114 -2.62 14.56 20.29
N ASP A 115 -2.63 14.01 21.50
CA ASP A 115 -2.64 14.80 22.73
C ASP A 115 -1.21 15.26 23.10
N THR A 116 -0.90 16.54 22.84
CA THR A 116 0.42 17.14 23.12
C THR A 116 0.79 17.23 24.60
N THR A 117 -0.17 17.03 25.50
CA THR A 117 0.04 17.06 26.96
C THR A 117 0.41 15.69 27.53
N GLN A 118 -0.07 14.62 26.90
CA GLN A 118 0.17 13.25 27.35
C GLN A 118 1.28 12.56 26.55
N TRP A 119 1.37 12.82 25.24
CA TRP A 119 2.40 12.22 24.40
C TRP A 119 3.79 12.71 24.80
N THR A 120 4.72 11.76 24.88
CA THR A 120 6.15 12.02 25.07
C THR A 120 6.87 12.04 23.73
N LEU A 121 8.04 12.67 23.70
CA LEU A 121 8.90 12.64 22.50
C LEU A 121 9.30 11.20 22.13
N GLN A 122 9.56 10.35 23.12
CA GLN A 122 9.89 8.94 22.90
C GLN A 122 8.78 8.21 22.12
N LEU A 123 7.52 8.37 22.54
CA LEU A 123 6.39 7.74 21.86
C LEU A 123 6.22 8.26 20.43
N LEU A 124 6.42 9.57 20.22
CA LEU A 124 6.36 10.16 18.88
C LEU A 124 7.42 9.54 17.95
N VAL A 125 8.67 9.41 18.42
CA VAL A 125 9.77 8.82 17.64
C VAL A 125 9.50 7.35 17.33
N GLU A 126 9.28 6.53 18.35
CA GLU A 126 9.19 5.08 18.18
C GLU A 126 7.90 4.65 17.45
N LYS A 127 6.76 5.25 17.82
CA LYS A 127 5.44 4.78 17.35
C LYS A 127 5.02 5.46 16.07
N ILE A 128 5.32 6.74 15.86
CA ILE A 128 4.85 7.46 14.67
C ILE A 128 5.98 7.56 13.65
N LEU A 129 7.12 8.16 14.00
CA LEU A 129 8.17 8.42 13.02
C LEU A 129 8.82 7.13 12.50
N GLN A 130 9.27 6.24 13.39
CA GLN A 130 9.95 5.01 12.97
C GLN A 130 8.96 3.94 12.49
N LYS A 131 7.91 3.66 13.28
CA LYS A 131 7.01 2.55 12.98
C LYS A 131 5.99 2.82 11.87
N GLU A 132 5.32 3.98 11.88
CA GLU A 132 4.23 4.26 10.92
C GLU A 132 4.70 5.04 9.70
N LEU A 133 5.65 5.99 9.86
CA LEU A 133 6.17 6.80 8.76
C LEU A 133 7.44 6.22 8.11
N GLY A 134 8.14 5.31 8.80
CA GLY A 134 9.25 4.53 8.24
C GLY A 134 10.63 5.20 8.28
N PHE A 135 10.82 6.23 9.11
CA PHE A 135 12.14 6.84 9.33
C PHE A 135 13.07 5.86 10.05
N GLU A 136 14.33 5.80 9.64
CA GLU A 136 15.36 4.93 10.23
C GLU A 136 16.14 5.69 11.31
N GLU A 137 16.73 6.82 10.91
CA GLU A 137 17.58 7.68 11.76
C GLU A 137 17.05 9.13 11.79
N PRO A 138 15.94 9.40 12.48
CA PRO A 138 15.30 10.71 12.45
C PRO A 138 16.05 11.76 13.28
N THR A 139 16.31 12.90 12.65
CA THR A 139 16.78 14.15 13.25
C THR A 139 15.62 15.12 13.35
N LEU A 140 15.39 15.67 14.55
CA LEU A 140 14.20 16.46 14.89
C LEU A 140 14.55 17.90 15.23
N GLU A 141 13.97 18.83 14.47
CA GLU A 141 14.15 20.26 14.67
C GLU A 141 12.80 20.97 14.92
N ILE A 142 12.79 21.85 15.94
CA ILE A 142 11.67 22.77 16.21
C ILE A 142 12.19 24.20 16.10
N GLU A 143 11.61 24.98 15.19
CA GLU A 143 12.00 26.38 14.94
C GLU A 143 13.51 26.59 14.75
N GLY A 144 14.19 25.63 14.11
CA GLY A 144 15.64 25.66 13.85
C GLY A 144 16.51 25.26 15.04
N ASN A 145 15.92 24.78 16.14
CA ASN A 145 16.65 24.19 17.26
C ASN A 145 16.58 22.66 17.21
N LEU A 146 17.74 22.02 17.28
CA LEU A 146 17.84 20.57 17.36
C LEU A 146 17.31 20.06 18.70
N ILE A 147 16.35 19.13 18.64
CA ILE A 147 15.66 18.57 19.81
C ILE A 147 16.11 17.15 20.09
N TYR A 148 16.36 16.40 19.02
CA TYR A 148 16.69 14.98 19.06
C TYR A 148 17.38 14.54 17.78
N GLU A 149 18.31 13.59 17.90
CA GLU A 149 19.09 13.06 16.79
C GLU A 149 19.54 11.63 17.10
N ILE A 150 19.44 10.75 16.11
CA ILE A 150 20.00 9.40 16.11
C ILE A 150 20.84 9.26 14.84
N GLY A 151 21.96 8.55 14.91
CA GLY A 151 22.74 8.17 13.74
C GLY A 151 24.24 8.13 14.01
N GLU A 152 25.01 7.74 13.00
CA GLU A 152 26.47 7.70 13.09
C GLU A 152 27.04 9.13 13.20
N GLY A 153 27.52 9.50 14.39
CA GLY A 153 28.06 10.83 14.68
C GLY A 153 27.10 11.77 15.40
N ALA A 154 25.87 11.33 15.70
CA ALA A 154 24.92 12.07 16.51
C ALA A 154 25.35 12.11 17.99
N ASP A 155 25.10 13.24 18.66
CA ASP A 155 25.28 13.36 20.11
C ASP A 155 24.02 12.91 20.86
N THR A 156 23.60 11.66 20.61
CA THR A 156 22.34 11.11 21.11
C THR A 156 22.21 11.25 22.64
N ALA A 157 23.30 11.05 23.38
CA ALA A 157 23.34 11.15 24.84
C ALA A 157 22.93 12.54 25.37
N SER A 158 23.24 13.62 24.66
CA SER A 158 22.87 14.98 25.06
C SER A 158 21.37 15.25 24.88
N TYR A 159 20.73 14.60 23.92
CA TYR A 159 19.31 14.82 23.58
C TYR A 159 18.35 13.78 24.15
N GLU A 160 18.85 12.64 24.63
CA GLU A 160 18.06 11.61 25.34
C GLU A 160 17.27 12.17 26.54
N VAL A 161 17.77 13.25 27.16
CA VAL A 161 17.08 13.94 28.27
C VAL A 161 15.70 14.49 27.85
N ASN A 162 15.47 14.67 26.55
CA ASN A 162 14.20 15.16 26.02
C ASN A 162 13.18 14.04 25.75
N LEU A 163 13.61 12.79 25.59
CA LEU A 163 12.74 11.63 25.30
C LEU A 163 11.56 11.47 26.28
N PRO A 164 11.76 11.52 27.62
CA PRO A 164 10.66 11.35 28.57
C PRO A 164 9.81 12.62 28.73
N LYS A 165 10.18 13.75 28.11
CA LYS A 165 9.40 15.00 28.22
C LYS A 165 8.17 14.92 27.34
N THR A 166 7.08 15.56 27.80
CA THR A 166 5.88 15.74 26.99
C THR A 166 6.16 16.72 25.86
N LEU A 167 5.42 16.62 24.76
CA LEU A 167 5.63 17.45 23.57
C LEU A 167 5.59 18.96 23.89
N THR A 168 4.69 19.37 24.77
CA THR A 168 4.59 20.76 25.27
C THR A 168 5.78 21.25 26.09
N LYS A 169 6.55 20.35 26.71
CA LYS A 169 7.70 20.67 27.59
C LYS A 169 9.05 20.54 26.89
N LEU A 170 9.05 20.36 25.57
CA LEU A 170 10.27 20.33 24.79
C LEU A 170 10.94 21.71 24.74
N PRO A 171 12.27 21.76 24.53
CA PRO A 171 12.97 23.03 24.31
C PRO A 171 12.44 23.75 23.07
N ALA A 172 12.81 25.02 22.89
CA ALA A 172 12.36 25.88 21.79
C ALA A 172 10.84 26.13 21.73
N GLY A 173 10.19 26.26 22.90
CA GLY A 173 8.76 26.60 22.97
C GLY A 173 7.80 25.41 22.96
N GLY A 174 8.33 24.19 22.78
CA GLY A 174 7.54 22.96 22.78
C GLY A 174 6.67 22.78 21.53
N LEU A 175 6.12 21.58 21.36
CA LEU A 175 5.13 21.28 20.33
C LEU A 175 3.73 21.42 20.94
N SER A 176 2.97 22.38 20.42
CA SER A 176 1.56 22.62 20.75
C SER A 176 0.71 22.58 19.48
N HIS A 177 -0.59 22.90 19.56
CA HIS A 177 -1.47 22.92 18.40
C HIS A 177 -0.94 23.85 17.29
N GLY A 178 -0.77 23.30 16.08
CA GLY A 178 -0.20 24.00 14.93
C GLY A 178 1.33 24.05 14.92
N GLY A 179 2.00 23.42 15.90
CA GLY A 179 3.45 23.30 15.93
C GLY A 179 3.98 22.53 14.73
N ILE A 180 5.08 23.01 14.16
CA ILE A 180 5.74 22.38 13.01
C ILE A 180 7.02 21.72 13.50
N LEU A 181 7.13 20.42 13.27
CA LEU A 181 8.29 19.61 13.54
C LEU A 181 8.95 19.25 12.21
N ARG A 182 10.20 19.65 12.01
CA ARG A 182 10.98 19.23 10.85
C ARG A 182 11.70 17.94 11.19
N VAL A 183 11.49 16.92 10.35
CA VAL A 183 12.09 15.59 10.48
C VAL A 183 12.98 15.34 9.27
N GLU A 184 14.25 15.10 9.51
CA GLU A 184 15.24 14.80 8.49
C GLU A 184 15.90 13.46 8.78
N ASP A 185 16.02 12.62 7.76
CA ASP A 185 16.72 11.34 7.83
C ASP A 185 17.78 11.29 6.72
N PHE A 186 19.03 11.45 7.14
CA PHE A 186 20.19 11.49 6.25
C PHE A 186 20.48 10.14 5.62
N SER A 187 20.10 9.03 6.26
CA SER A 187 20.29 7.68 5.72
C SER A 187 19.38 7.41 4.51
N GLN A 188 18.21 8.04 4.50
CA GLN A 188 17.18 7.88 3.47
C GLN A 188 17.08 9.06 2.48
N ASP A 189 17.87 10.13 2.65
CA ASP A 189 17.73 11.41 1.91
C ASP A 189 16.27 11.93 1.92
N LEU A 190 15.66 11.89 3.11
CA LEU A 190 14.24 12.21 3.31
C LEU A 190 14.08 13.36 4.30
N GLU A 191 13.31 14.37 3.91
CA GLU A 191 13.02 15.55 4.72
C GLU A 191 11.52 15.85 4.66
N VAL A 192 10.89 15.94 5.83
CA VAL A 192 9.44 16.08 5.96
C VAL A 192 9.08 17.07 7.07
N GLU A 193 8.11 17.92 6.79
CA GLU A 193 7.46 18.76 7.79
C GLU A 193 6.25 18.03 8.37
N VAL A 194 6.22 17.87 9.69
CA VAL A 194 5.12 17.27 10.45
C VAL A 194 4.42 18.37 11.23
N VAL A 195 3.15 18.60 10.91
CA VAL A 195 2.28 19.57 11.58
C VAL A 195 1.49 18.85 12.67
N ILE A 196 1.67 19.28 13.92
CA ILE A 196 1.02 18.69 15.08
C ILE A 196 -0.33 19.38 15.33
N THR A 197 -1.39 18.59 15.40
CA THR A 197 -2.72 19.05 15.79
C THR A 197 -3.06 18.48 17.16
N HIS A 198 -3.20 19.36 18.15
CA HIS A 198 -3.63 18.90 19.48
C HIS A 198 -5.11 18.46 19.44
N GLN A 199 -5.39 17.26 19.95
CA GLN A 199 -6.73 16.71 20.11
C GLN A 199 -6.88 16.10 21.51
N ASP A 200 -7.95 16.50 22.21
CA ASP A 200 -8.26 16.07 23.58
C ASP A 200 -9.48 15.14 23.58
N GLY A 201 -9.32 13.94 24.17
CA GLY A 201 -10.43 13.15 24.72
C GLY A 201 -11.50 12.63 23.75
N ASP A 202 -11.29 12.72 22.44
CA ASP A 202 -12.21 12.18 21.41
C ASP A 202 -11.49 11.13 20.57
N TRP A 203 -11.11 10.03 21.22
CA TRP A 203 -10.49 8.86 20.60
C TRP A 203 -11.48 7.68 20.68
N ASP A 204 -11.52 6.86 19.64
CA ASP A 204 -12.38 5.69 19.57
C ASP A 204 -12.08 4.70 20.72
N GLU A 205 -13.08 3.91 21.16
CA GLU A 205 -12.93 2.88 22.20
C GLU A 205 -11.87 1.82 21.83
N SER A 206 -11.56 1.68 20.53
CA SER A 206 -10.46 0.83 20.06
C SER A 206 -9.05 1.38 20.37
N GLN A 207 -8.96 2.62 20.87
CA GLN A 207 -7.74 3.37 21.20
C GLN A 207 -7.63 3.70 22.71
N ASP A 208 -8.04 2.78 23.58
CA ASP A 208 -7.91 2.94 25.04
C ASP A 208 -6.45 3.11 25.52
N GLU A 209 -5.48 2.64 24.74
CA GLU A 209 -4.04 2.81 25.02
C GLU A 209 -3.51 4.08 24.35
N LEU A 210 -2.83 4.94 25.12
CA LEU A 210 -2.24 6.20 24.64
C LEU A 210 -1.41 6.04 23.36
N GLU A 211 -0.70 4.93 23.21
CA GLU A 211 0.12 4.60 22.04
C GLU A 211 -0.67 4.44 20.73
N LYS A 212 -1.99 4.35 20.81
CA LYS A 212 -2.92 4.24 19.68
C LYS A 212 -3.73 5.51 19.45
N GLN A 213 -3.61 6.50 20.34
CA GLN A 213 -4.34 7.77 20.29
C GLN A 213 -3.62 8.78 19.41
N PHE A 214 -3.55 8.47 18.12
CA PHE A 214 -3.04 9.38 17.10
C PHE A 214 -3.74 9.14 15.76
N ALA A 215 -3.79 10.18 14.93
CA ALA A 215 -4.24 10.07 13.55
C ALA A 215 -3.24 10.72 12.60
N ILE A 216 -2.88 10.00 11.54
CA ILE A 216 -2.00 10.48 10.46
C ILE A 216 -2.90 10.72 9.24
N GLY A 217 -3.04 11.97 8.81
CA GLY A 217 -3.90 12.27 7.65
C GLY A 217 -4.17 13.75 7.44
N GLY A 218 -4.33 14.15 6.18
CA GLY A 218 -4.58 15.54 5.78
C GLY A 218 -6.02 15.79 5.36
N GLU A 219 -6.83 16.30 6.29
CA GLU A 219 -7.71 17.46 6.09
C GLU A 219 -7.69 18.34 7.35
N LYS A 220 -7.79 19.66 7.15
CA LYS A 220 -7.43 20.73 8.10
C LYS A 220 -8.07 20.62 9.50
N PRO A 221 -7.41 21.12 10.56
CA PRO A 221 -8.12 21.61 11.73
C PRO A 221 -8.98 22.81 11.32
N VAL A 222 -10.30 22.64 11.35
CA VAL A 222 -11.22 23.78 11.33
C VAL A 222 -11.18 24.38 12.71
N VAL A 223 -10.53 25.53 12.85
CA VAL A 223 -10.62 26.35 14.06
C VAL A 223 -12.10 26.71 14.25
N ALA A 224 -12.72 26.13 15.27
CA ALA A 224 -14.12 26.39 15.62
C ALA A 224 -14.29 27.87 16.03
N ALA A 225 -15.10 28.61 15.27
CA ALA A 225 -15.71 29.84 15.76
C ALA A 225 -17.06 29.48 16.41
N ALA A 226 -17.16 29.74 17.71
CA ALA A 226 -18.32 29.43 18.54
C ALA A 226 -19.58 30.27 18.20
N ALA A 227 -20.72 29.57 18.26
CA ALA A 227 -22.08 30.01 18.61
C ALA A 227 -22.86 30.99 17.69
N ALA A 228 -23.96 30.51 17.08
CA ALA A 228 -25.28 30.52 17.71
C ALA A 228 -26.42 29.97 16.80
N ALA A 229 -27.31 29.20 17.45
CA ALA A 229 -28.77 29.06 17.23
C ALA A 229 -29.34 28.16 16.11
N ALA A 230 -29.69 26.93 16.54
CA ALA A 230 -31.05 26.33 16.54
C ALA A 230 -31.89 26.25 15.24
N ALA A 231 -32.17 25.02 14.77
CA ALA A 231 -33.49 24.36 14.88
C ALA A 231 -33.54 23.03 14.09
N LYS A 232 -33.92 21.92 14.76
CA LYS A 232 -34.53 20.73 14.13
C LYS A 232 -36.03 21.00 13.83
N PRO A 233 -36.70 20.21 12.97
CA PRO A 233 -37.40 19.03 13.47
C PRO A 233 -37.20 17.76 12.63
N GLU A 234 -37.49 16.63 13.29
CA GLU A 234 -37.42 15.24 12.87
C GLU A 234 -38.55 14.81 11.93
N ALA A 235 -38.32 13.73 11.16
CA ALA A 235 -39.32 12.69 10.93
C ALA A 235 -38.64 11.35 10.57
N SER A 236 -39.04 10.31 11.30
CA SER A 236 -38.64 8.90 11.28
C SER A 236 -39.26 8.09 10.13
N ALA A 237 -38.58 7.02 9.69
CA ALA A 237 -39.19 5.70 9.45
C ALA A 237 -38.11 4.62 9.27
N SER A 238 -38.18 3.62 10.15
CA SER A 238 -37.49 2.32 10.13
C SER A 238 -38.09 1.35 9.10
N GLN A 239 -37.30 0.44 8.51
CA GLN A 239 -37.56 -1.01 8.55
C GLN A 239 -36.42 -1.86 7.95
N GLU A 240 -36.47 -3.12 8.39
CA GLU A 240 -35.45 -4.17 8.55
C GLU A 240 -35.23 -5.05 7.29
N ASP A 241 -34.12 -5.79 7.36
CA ASP A 241 -33.79 -7.15 6.87
C ASP A 241 -34.02 -7.55 5.40
N ASP A 242 -32.95 -8.07 4.75
CA ASP A 242 -32.91 -9.50 4.44
C ASP A 242 -31.50 -9.98 4.04
N ASP A 243 -31.21 -11.21 4.47
CA ASP A 243 -30.05 -12.06 4.18
C ASP A 243 -29.92 -12.40 2.67
N ASP A 244 -28.69 -12.58 2.17
CA ASP A 244 -28.46 -13.38 0.96
C ASP A 244 -27.27 -14.33 1.20
N ASP A 245 -27.63 -15.57 1.50
CA ASP A 245 -26.80 -16.75 1.67
C ASP A 245 -26.18 -17.20 0.33
N ILE A 246 -24.96 -17.71 0.44
CA ILE A 246 -24.15 -18.24 -0.68
C ILE A 246 -24.64 -19.64 -1.08
N GLU A 247 -25.26 -19.78 -2.25
CA GLU A 247 -25.50 -21.10 -2.86
C GLU A 247 -24.38 -21.52 -3.84
N LEU A 248 -23.66 -22.57 -3.45
CA LEU A 248 -22.76 -23.37 -4.27
C LEU A 248 -23.57 -24.29 -5.19
N ILE A 249 -23.50 -24.07 -6.51
CA ILE A 249 -24.04 -25.01 -7.51
C ILE A 249 -22.88 -25.80 -8.13
N GLU A 250 -22.80 -27.08 -7.81
CA GLU A 250 -21.98 -28.07 -8.53
C GLU A 250 -22.62 -28.42 -9.88
N PRO A 251 -21.86 -28.56 -10.98
CA PRO A 251 -22.41 -28.98 -12.26
C PRO A 251 -22.22 -30.50 -12.51
N GLU A 252 -23.30 -31.18 -12.89
CA GLU A 252 -23.26 -32.50 -13.53
C GLU A 252 -23.98 -32.52 -14.90
N PRO A 253 -23.68 -33.50 -15.79
CA PRO A 253 -23.51 -33.23 -17.21
C PRO A 253 -24.54 -33.87 -18.18
N GLU A 254 -24.52 -33.31 -19.41
CA GLU A 254 -24.93 -33.83 -20.73
C GLU A 254 -26.40 -34.17 -21.07
N GLY A 255 -26.89 -33.55 -22.15
CA GLY A 255 -28.08 -33.99 -22.88
C GLY A 255 -28.34 -33.23 -24.19
N LYS A 256 -27.86 -33.76 -25.32
CA LYS A 256 -28.03 -33.24 -26.70
C LYS A 256 -29.51 -33.24 -27.15
N ARG A 257 -29.95 -32.23 -27.93
CA ARG A 257 -30.82 -32.39 -29.14
C ARG A 257 -30.99 -31.11 -29.98
N LYS A 258 -30.46 -31.22 -31.21
CA LYS A 258 -30.84 -30.77 -32.57
C LYS A 258 -31.61 -29.45 -32.85
N ALA A 259 -31.09 -28.81 -33.90
CA ALA A 259 -31.55 -27.64 -34.64
C ALA A 259 -32.81 -27.85 -35.51
N SER A 260 -33.48 -26.73 -35.83
CA SER A 260 -34.36 -26.57 -36.99
C SER A 260 -34.23 -25.16 -37.56
N ASP A 261 -33.86 -25.09 -38.84
CA ASP A 261 -33.81 -23.91 -39.73
C ASP A 261 -35.19 -23.26 -39.97
N MET A 262 -35.21 -21.95 -40.24
CA MET A 262 -36.00 -21.32 -41.33
C MET A 262 -35.53 -19.87 -41.67
N ASN A 263 -34.80 -19.78 -42.79
CA ASN A 263 -34.78 -18.81 -43.91
C ASN A 263 -35.18 -17.31 -43.82
N GLY A 264 -34.35 -16.51 -44.52
CA GLY A 264 -34.67 -15.31 -45.34
C GLY A 264 -34.03 -14.02 -44.80
N HIS A 265 -33.29 -13.17 -45.50
CA HIS A 265 -33.12 -12.86 -46.93
C HIS A 265 -31.88 -11.93 -47.07
N ASP A 266 -31.03 -12.14 -48.08
CA ASP A 266 -29.93 -11.26 -48.54
C ASP A 266 -30.35 -10.73 -49.94
N PRO A 267 -29.91 -9.54 -50.41
CA PRO A 267 -28.54 -9.41 -50.93
C PRO A 267 -27.89 -8.02 -50.76
N ASP A 268 -26.57 -7.94 -50.61
CA ASP A 268 -25.71 -7.30 -51.62
C ASP A 268 -24.21 -7.56 -51.41
N ASP A 269 -23.56 -7.91 -52.52
CA ASP A 269 -22.32 -8.69 -52.60
C ASP A 269 -21.21 -7.84 -53.27
N ALA A 270 -20.05 -7.68 -52.61
CA ALA A 270 -18.83 -7.17 -53.25
C ALA A 270 -17.54 -7.70 -52.59
N LYS A 271 -17.19 -8.93 -52.98
CA LYS A 271 -15.84 -9.47 -53.32
C LYS A 271 -14.61 -9.15 -52.44
N LYS A 272 -14.13 -10.21 -51.75
CA LYS A 272 -12.71 -10.47 -51.40
C LYS A 272 -11.90 -10.99 -52.62
N PRO A 273 -10.57 -11.15 -52.47
CA PRO A 273 -10.09 -12.53 -52.46
C PRO A 273 -9.13 -12.86 -51.29
N ALA A 274 -8.96 -14.17 -51.11
CA ALA A 274 -8.46 -14.87 -49.93
C ALA A 274 -6.97 -15.27 -50.00
N ALA A 275 -6.37 -15.54 -48.84
CA ALA A 275 -5.22 -16.45 -48.72
C ALA A 275 -5.26 -17.23 -47.38
N LYS A 276 -4.78 -18.48 -47.45
CA LYS A 276 -5.13 -19.68 -46.66
C LYS A 276 -4.50 -19.76 -45.26
N LYS A 277 -5.27 -20.24 -44.28
CA LYS A 277 -4.76 -20.84 -43.03
C LYS A 277 -4.39 -22.31 -43.29
N ARG A 278 -3.15 -22.71 -42.96
CA ARG A 278 -2.71 -24.12 -42.91
C ARG A 278 -2.93 -24.65 -41.49
N LYS A 279 -3.57 -25.82 -41.41
CA LYS A 279 -3.77 -26.63 -40.21
C LYS A 279 -2.61 -27.63 -40.17
N ILE A 280 -1.82 -27.65 -39.10
CA ILE A 280 -0.77 -28.66 -38.88
C ILE A 280 -1.34 -29.70 -37.93
N ASP A 281 -1.28 -30.95 -38.40
CA ASP A 281 -1.65 -32.16 -37.68
C ASP A 281 -0.43 -32.60 -36.85
N LEU A 282 -0.61 -32.82 -35.54
CA LEU A 282 0.44 -33.26 -34.63
C LEU A 282 0.29 -34.76 -34.41
N SER A 283 1.02 -35.54 -35.20
CA SER A 283 1.28 -36.96 -34.94
C SER A 283 2.71 -37.14 -34.47
N ASP A 284 2.83 -37.66 -33.25
CA ASP A 284 3.95 -38.32 -32.57
C ASP A 284 5.35 -38.34 -33.22
N LYS A 285 6.31 -38.10 -32.31
CA LYS A 285 7.77 -38.34 -32.33
C LYS A 285 8.60 -37.13 -32.71
N ASP A 286 9.28 -36.57 -31.70
CA ASP A 286 10.74 -36.41 -31.72
C ASP A 286 11.24 -36.11 -30.29
N VAL A 287 11.86 -37.12 -29.70
CA VAL A 287 12.66 -37.03 -28.47
C VAL A 287 14.00 -36.42 -28.87
N ILE A 288 14.40 -35.33 -28.21
CA ILE A 288 15.74 -34.76 -28.35
C ILE A 288 16.56 -35.24 -27.16
N GLU A 289 17.50 -36.13 -27.41
CA GLU A 289 18.58 -36.48 -26.47
C GLU A 289 19.60 -35.32 -26.44
N LEU A 290 20.07 -34.98 -25.24
CA LEU A 290 21.12 -34.00 -24.99
C LEU A 290 22.41 -34.77 -24.69
N ASP A 291 23.45 -34.53 -25.48
CA ASP A 291 24.84 -34.87 -25.14
C ASP A 291 25.36 -34.01 -23.97
#